data_AF-A0A1E5VDC1-F1
#
_entry.id   AF-A0A1E5VDC1-F1
#
_cell.length_a   1.000
_cell.length_b   1.000
_cell.length_c   1.000
_cell.angle_alpha   90.00
_cell.angle_beta   90.00
_cell.angle_gamma   90.00
#
_symmetry.space_group_name_H-M   'P 1'
#
loop_
_entity.id
_entity.type
_entity.pdbx_description
1 polymer ?
#
loop_
_entity_poly.entity_id
_entity_poly.type
_entity_poly.pdbx_seq_one_letter_code
_entity_poly.pdbx_strand_id
1 'polypeptide(L)'
;LLECTVARELWAQMKVTTGVKIPSLHPVTWARDLLTELCSSRDRAMIICGMWALWMMRNNRRHGEQSMTTWQATTWARDTAFDLWQIMHPVKTAGGARDELKWQPPAPGWVKCNSDAAYYAESSSHGASACVIRDYQGCFLGAQAMWYEHCLDACAAEAVACRDALVFARQYGVQNVHLETDCLELVQLWGKLETQ
;
A
#
# COMPACT_ATOMS: atom_id res chain seq x y z
N LEU A 1 4.29 -8.38 -21.08
CA LEU A 1 4.96 -7.10 -20.74
C LEU A 1 6.09 -6.73 -21.69
N LEU A 2 6.64 -7.66 -22.49
CA LEU A 2 7.77 -7.37 -23.37
C LEU A 2 7.45 -7.50 -24.87
N GLU A 3 6.57 -8.42 -25.24
CA GLU A 3 6.49 -8.90 -26.63
C GLU A 3 5.38 -8.30 -27.48
N CYS A 4 4.28 -7.81 -26.87
CA CYS A 4 3.18 -7.25 -27.64
C CYS A 4 3.56 -5.91 -28.30
N THR A 5 2.87 -5.51 -29.36
CA THR A 5 3.18 -4.32 -30.16
C THR A 5 3.34 -3.06 -29.30
N VAL A 6 2.39 -2.83 -28.38
CA VAL A 6 2.41 -1.68 -27.45
C VAL A 6 3.61 -1.74 -26.51
N ALA A 7 3.96 -2.93 -26.01
CA ALA A 7 5.13 -3.10 -25.17
C ALA A 7 6.42 -2.81 -25.95
N ARG A 8 6.58 -3.37 -27.14
CA ARG A 8 7.76 -3.14 -27.99
C ARG A 8 7.93 -1.67 -28.34
N GLU A 9 6.84 -0.97 -28.62
CA GLU A 9 6.86 0.48 -28.87
C GLU A 9 7.29 1.27 -27.64
N LEU A 10 6.71 1.00 -26.46
CA LEU A 10 7.09 1.64 -25.21
C LEU A 10 8.57 1.41 -24.89
N TRP A 11 9.06 0.17 -25.03
CA TRP A 11 10.46 -0.16 -24.76
C TRP A 11 11.43 0.49 -25.75
N ALA A 12 11.03 0.62 -27.02
CA ALA A 12 11.80 1.37 -28.01
C ALA A 12 11.89 2.85 -27.63
N GLN A 13 10.78 3.48 -27.23
CA GLN A 13 10.74 4.87 -26.77
C GLN A 13 11.57 5.06 -25.50
N MET A 14 11.42 4.19 -24.51
CA MET A 14 12.21 4.23 -23.28
C MET A 14 13.71 4.12 -23.54
N LYS A 15 14.14 3.25 -24.47
CA LYS A 15 15.55 3.14 -24.86
C LYS A 15 16.07 4.44 -25.47
N VAL A 16 15.28 5.10 -26.33
CA VAL A 16 15.66 6.38 -26.94
C VAL A 16 15.71 7.51 -25.91
N THR A 17 14.71 7.60 -25.04
CA THR A 17 14.58 8.72 -24.09
C THR A 17 15.53 8.61 -22.90
N THR A 18 15.84 7.39 -22.47
CA THR A 18 16.48 7.16 -21.16
C THR A 18 17.76 6.34 -21.23
N GLY A 19 18.03 5.70 -22.38
CA GLY A 19 19.18 4.83 -22.61
C GLY A 19 19.02 3.40 -22.08
N VAL A 20 17.91 3.09 -21.39
CA VAL A 20 17.69 1.79 -20.74
C VAL A 20 17.63 0.65 -21.75
N LYS A 21 18.26 -0.48 -21.41
CA LYS A 21 18.24 -1.71 -22.19
C LYS A 21 17.66 -2.82 -21.33
N ILE A 22 16.65 -3.49 -21.85
CA ILE A 22 16.04 -4.64 -21.15
C ILE A 22 17.04 -5.80 -21.22
N PRO A 23 17.45 -6.36 -20.07
CA PRO A 23 18.29 -7.56 -20.06
C PRO A 23 17.52 -8.75 -20.64
N SER A 24 18.23 -9.83 -20.96
CA SER A 24 17.57 -11.09 -21.30
C SER A 24 16.86 -11.63 -20.07
N LEU A 25 15.54 -11.62 -20.08
CA LEU A 25 14.70 -12.02 -18.94
C LEU A 25 14.10 -13.40 -19.18
N HIS A 26 14.17 -14.27 -18.18
CA HIS A 26 13.57 -15.60 -18.26
C HIS A 26 12.04 -15.51 -18.19
N PRO A 27 11.27 -16.21 -19.06
CA PRO A 27 9.82 -16.02 -19.17
C PRO A 27 9.03 -16.22 -17.88
N VAL A 28 9.52 -17.05 -16.96
CA VAL A 28 8.83 -17.39 -15.70
C VAL A 28 9.41 -16.64 -14.50
N THR A 29 10.73 -16.44 -14.47
CA THR A 29 11.43 -15.91 -13.28
C THR A 29 11.81 -14.45 -13.41
N TRP A 30 11.50 -13.80 -14.53
CA TRP A 30 11.88 -12.41 -14.84
C TRP A 30 11.66 -11.43 -13.69
N ALA A 31 10.57 -11.59 -12.92
CA ALA A 31 10.24 -10.68 -11.82
C ALA A 31 11.25 -10.80 -10.68
N ARG A 32 11.61 -12.03 -10.30
CA ARG A 32 12.66 -12.30 -9.30
C ARG A 32 14.02 -11.89 -9.85
N ASP A 33 14.29 -12.22 -11.11
CA ASP A 33 15.57 -11.97 -11.75
C ASP A 33 15.86 -10.47 -11.83
N LEU A 34 14.84 -9.65 -12.13
CA LEU A 34 14.95 -8.19 -12.09
C LEU A 34 15.27 -7.63 -10.71
N LEU A 35 14.92 -8.31 -9.62
CA LEU A 35 15.27 -7.88 -8.27
C LEU A 35 16.73 -8.22 -7.89
N THR A 36 17.44 -8.97 -8.74
CA THR A 36 18.87 -9.28 -8.59
C THR A 36 19.75 -8.27 -9.36
N GLU A 37 21.07 -8.48 -9.36
CA GLU A 37 22.06 -7.59 -9.99
C GLU A 37 22.17 -7.73 -11.53
N LEU A 38 21.06 -8.00 -12.24
CA LEU A 38 21.08 -8.11 -13.71
C LEU A 38 21.33 -6.78 -14.44
N CYS A 39 21.04 -5.65 -13.78
CA CYS A 39 21.23 -4.31 -14.33
C CYS A 39 21.45 -3.29 -13.20
N SER A 40 21.83 -2.07 -13.59
CA SER A 40 22.04 -0.98 -12.63
C SER A 40 20.76 -0.68 -11.85
N SER A 41 20.87 -0.16 -10.62
CA SER A 41 19.69 0.23 -9.83
C SER A 41 18.80 1.23 -10.54
N ARG A 42 19.40 2.13 -11.34
CA ARG A 42 18.69 3.07 -12.21
C ARG A 42 17.89 2.32 -13.28
N ASP A 43 18.55 1.47 -14.07
CA ASP A 43 17.89 0.74 -15.16
C ASP A 43 16.79 -0.18 -14.62
N ARG A 44 17.03 -0.83 -13.49
CA ARG A 44 16.06 -1.67 -12.78
C ARG A 44 14.80 -0.87 -12.43
N ALA A 45 14.96 0.30 -11.80
CA ALA A 45 13.82 1.15 -11.46
C ALA A 45 13.02 1.56 -12.70
N MET A 46 13.72 1.94 -13.78
CA MET A 46 13.10 2.30 -15.06
C MET A 46 12.32 1.13 -15.67
N ILE A 47 12.90 -0.07 -15.68
CA ILE A 47 12.26 -1.29 -16.20
C ILE A 47 11.02 -1.63 -15.38
N ILE A 48 11.10 -1.59 -14.05
CA ILE A 48 9.95 -1.88 -13.17
C ILE A 48 8.83 -0.85 -13.40
N CYS A 49 9.15 0.45 -13.45
CA CYS A 49 8.16 1.50 -13.72
C CYS A 49 7.55 1.36 -15.13
N GLY A 50 8.34 1.00 -16.15
CA GLY A 50 7.84 0.75 -17.50
C GLY A 50 6.89 -0.45 -17.57
N MET A 51 7.21 -1.53 -16.86
CA MET A 51 6.32 -2.69 -16.73
C MET A 51 5.02 -2.34 -16.00
N TRP A 52 5.09 -1.51 -14.97
CA TRP A 52 3.92 -1.00 -14.27
C TRP A 52 3.05 -0.14 -15.20
N ALA A 53 3.64 0.78 -15.97
CA ALA A 53 2.92 1.59 -16.95
C ALA A 53 2.18 0.71 -17.97
N LEU A 54 2.83 -0.33 -18.49
CA LEU A 54 2.21 -1.29 -19.41
C LEU A 54 1.05 -2.08 -18.77
N TRP A 55 1.21 -2.46 -17.50
CA TRP A 55 0.14 -3.12 -16.75
C TRP A 55 -1.06 -2.19 -16.54
N MET A 56 -0.82 -0.91 -16.19
CA MET A 56 -1.88 0.09 -16.04
C MET A 56 -2.61 0.32 -17.37
N MET A 57 -1.87 0.55 -18.46
CA MET A 57 -2.46 0.70 -19.79
C MET A 57 -3.36 -0.48 -20.17
N ARG A 58 -2.95 -1.71 -19.83
CA ARG A 58 -3.75 -2.92 -20.07
C ARG A 58 -5.02 -2.94 -19.20
N ASN A 59 -4.89 -2.59 -17.93
CA ASN A 59 -6.01 -2.61 -16.99
C ASN A 59 -7.04 -1.54 -17.32
N ASN A 60 -6.63 -0.30 -17.58
CA ASN A 60 -7.54 0.79 -17.96
C ASN A 60 -8.38 0.40 -19.18
N ARG A 61 -7.75 -0.20 -20.21
CA ARG A 61 -8.48 -0.73 -21.38
C ARG A 61 -9.49 -1.82 -21.01
N ARG A 62 -9.15 -2.71 -20.07
CA ARG A 62 -10.05 -3.78 -19.61
C ARG A 62 -11.26 -3.21 -18.84
N HIS A 63 -11.07 -2.11 -18.13
CA HIS A 63 -12.10 -1.44 -17.34
C HIS A 63 -12.87 -0.36 -18.12
N GLY A 64 -12.61 -0.22 -19.43
CA GLY A 64 -13.29 0.78 -20.28
C GLY A 64 -12.83 2.21 -20.05
N GLU A 65 -11.71 2.41 -19.36
CA GLU A 65 -11.13 3.72 -19.08
C GLU A 65 -10.22 4.19 -20.22
N GLN A 66 -9.98 5.50 -20.28
CA GLN A 66 -9.02 6.07 -21.22
C GLN A 66 -7.60 5.61 -20.88
N SER A 67 -6.97 4.91 -21.82
CA SER A 67 -5.58 4.48 -21.71
C SER A 67 -4.63 5.60 -22.12
N MET A 68 -3.49 5.68 -21.45
CA MET A 68 -2.37 6.54 -21.85
C MET A 68 -1.81 6.12 -23.21
N THR A 69 -1.15 7.06 -23.90
CA THR A 69 -0.29 6.75 -25.06
C THR A 69 1.04 6.16 -24.59
N THR A 70 1.77 5.48 -25.48
CA THR A 70 3.11 4.93 -25.13
C THR A 70 4.10 6.03 -24.75
N TRP A 71 3.96 7.22 -25.33
CA TRP A 71 4.79 8.37 -24.99
C TRP A 71 4.48 8.87 -23.58
N GLN A 72 3.19 9.03 -23.24
CA GLN A 72 2.77 9.41 -21.88
C GLN A 72 3.23 8.37 -20.85
N ALA A 73 3.09 7.08 -21.18
CA ALA A 73 3.55 5.99 -20.33
C ALA A 73 5.08 5.98 -20.16
N THR A 74 5.84 6.31 -21.21
CA THR A 74 7.31 6.46 -21.14
C THR A 74 7.72 7.61 -20.24
N THR A 75 7.09 8.78 -20.40
CA THR A 75 7.33 9.95 -19.56
C THR A 75 6.99 9.66 -18.11
N TRP A 76 5.80 9.08 -17.87
CA TRP A 76 5.36 8.69 -16.54
C TRP A 76 6.31 7.69 -15.87
N ALA A 77 6.77 6.67 -16.59
CA ALA A 77 7.69 5.68 -16.03
C ALA A 77 9.04 6.31 -15.65
N ARG A 78 9.55 7.24 -16.47
CA ARG A 78 10.79 7.97 -16.18
C ARG A 78 10.64 8.87 -14.96
N ASP A 79 9.58 9.66 -14.92
CA ASP A 79 9.37 10.66 -13.88
C ASP A 79 9.08 9.96 -12.55
N THR A 80 8.26 8.90 -12.56
CA THR A 80 8.02 8.05 -11.37
C THR A 80 9.30 7.41 -10.86
N ALA A 81 10.15 6.87 -11.74
CA ALA A 81 11.42 6.28 -11.32
C ALA A 81 12.37 7.33 -10.71
N PHE A 82 12.36 8.56 -11.23
CA PHE A 82 13.10 9.68 -10.68
C PHE A 82 12.56 10.09 -9.30
N ASP A 83 11.25 10.27 -9.18
CA ASP A 83 10.60 10.67 -7.93
C ASP A 83 10.82 9.63 -6.82
N LEU A 84 10.66 8.34 -7.12
CA LEU A 84 10.96 7.26 -6.19
C LEU A 84 12.43 7.27 -5.75
N TRP A 85 13.35 7.55 -6.68
CA TRP A 85 14.76 7.68 -6.33
C TRP A 85 15.01 8.84 -5.38
N GLN A 86 14.37 10.00 -5.58
CA GLN A 86 14.45 11.16 -4.69
C GLN A 86 13.88 10.86 -3.30
N ILE A 87 12.74 10.14 -3.23
CA ILE A 87 12.11 9.75 -1.97
C ILE A 87 13.02 8.80 -1.17
N MET A 88 13.68 7.85 -1.86
CA MET A 88 14.59 6.90 -1.22
C MET A 88 15.95 7.50 -0.86
N HIS A 89 16.36 8.57 -1.54
CA HIS A 89 17.63 9.27 -1.30
C HIS A 89 17.35 10.74 -1.01
N PRO A 90 16.61 11.04 0.09
CA PRO A 90 16.33 12.42 0.44
C PRO A 90 17.66 13.16 0.55
N VAL A 91 17.76 14.29 -0.15
CA VAL A 91 18.88 15.22 0.06
C VAL A 91 18.93 15.47 1.56
N LYS A 92 20.07 15.16 2.18
CA LYS A 92 20.28 15.35 3.62
C LYS A 92 20.20 16.84 3.94
N THR A 93 18.99 17.37 4.09
CA THR A 93 18.78 18.52 4.96
C THR A 93 19.15 18.03 6.35
N ALA A 94 20.16 18.66 6.95
CA ALA A 94 20.57 18.40 8.31
C ALA A 94 19.41 18.70 9.26
N GLY A 95 18.55 17.71 9.50
CA GLY A 95 17.32 17.89 10.24
C GLY A 95 16.78 16.55 10.68
N GLY A 96 17.30 16.09 11.84
CA GLY A 96 16.77 14.98 12.64
C GLY A 96 16.79 13.62 11.95
N ALA A 97 17.35 12.61 12.61
CA ALA A 97 16.93 11.25 12.32
C ALA A 97 15.40 11.22 12.48
N ARG A 98 14.65 11.15 11.38
CA ARG A 98 13.28 10.66 11.45
C ARG A 98 13.45 9.21 11.86
N ASP A 99 13.26 8.95 13.15
CA ASP A 99 13.08 7.58 13.62
C ASP A 99 12.03 6.96 12.71
N GLU A 100 12.45 5.98 11.90
CA GLU A 100 11.51 5.13 11.20
C GLU A 100 10.59 4.57 12.28
N LEU A 101 9.32 5.00 12.27
CA LEU A 101 8.27 4.48 13.12
C LEU A 101 8.04 3.02 12.75
N LYS A 102 8.94 2.15 13.24
CA LYS A 102 8.81 0.71 13.15
C LYS A 102 7.71 0.32 14.12
N TRP A 103 6.82 -0.57 13.67
CA TRP A 103 5.83 -1.18 14.55
C TRP A 103 6.56 -1.74 15.78
N GLN A 104 6.11 -1.34 16.96
CA GLN A 104 6.64 -1.83 18.23
C GLN A 104 5.57 -2.66 18.95
N PRO A 105 5.92 -3.80 19.54
CA PRO A 105 4.99 -4.53 20.38
C PRO A 105 4.62 -3.69 21.63
N PRO A 106 3.46 -3.94 22.23
CA PRO A 106 3.04 -3.25 23.45
C PRO A 106 3.84 -3.74 24.67
N ALA A 107 3.68 -3.08 25.82
CA ALA A 107 4.30 -3.49 27.06
C ALA A 107 3.76 -4.85 27.56
N PRO A 108 4.50 -5.61 28.40
CA PRO A 108 4.00 -6.82 29.02
C PRO A 108 2.65 -6.61 29.74
N GLY A 109 1.72 -7.55 29.57
CA GLY A 109 0.36 -7.45 30.10
C GLY A 109 -0.62 -6.65 29.22
N TRP A 110 -0.14 -6.13 28.09
CA TRP A 110 -0.95 -5.49 27.05
C TRP A 110 -0.94 -6.31 25.76
N VAL A 111 -2.00 -6.19 24.98
CA VAL A 111 -2.04 -6.60 23.58
C VAL A 111 -2.20 -5.40 22.69
N LYS A 112 -1.75 -5.52 21.45
CA LYS A 112 -1.95 -4.50 20.42
C LYS A 112 -2.97 -5.02 19.42
N CYS A 113 -4.01 -4.25 19.20
CA CYS A 113 -5.05 -4.54 18.23
C CYS A 113 -5.01 -3.48 17.13
N ASN A 114 -4.66 -3.91 15.92
CA ASN A 114 -4.72 -3.06 14.73
C ASN A 114 -6.07 -3.29 14.06
N SER A 115 -6.87 -2.23 13.89
CA SER A 115 -8.16 -2.26 13.21
C SER A 115 -8.14 -1.42 11.94
N ASP A 116 -8.93 -1.84 10.96
CA ASP A 116 -9.10 -1.18 9.66
C ASP A 116 -10.51 -1.48 9.13
N ALA A 117 -11.04 -0.61 8.28
CA ALA A 117 -12.33 -0.78 7.67
C ALA A 117 -12.33 -0.49 6.17
N ALA A 118 -13.21 -1.17 5.45
CA ALA A 118 -13.53 -0.84 4.07
C ALA A 118 -14.94 -0.27 3.99
N TYR A 119 -15.11 0.80 3.20
CA TYR A 119 -16.42 1.38 2.91
C TYR A 119 -16.66 1.43 1.40
N TYR A 120 -17.81 0.91 0.97
CA TYR A 120 -18.23 0.88 -0.42
C TYR A 120 -19.47 1.77 -0.60
N ALA A 121 -19.26 2.98 -1.11
CA ALA A 121 -20.32 3.98 -1.27
C ALA A 121 -21.36 3.62 -2.35
N GLU A 122 -21.06 2.69 -3.25
CA GLU A 122 -21.93 2.43 -4.40
C GLU A 122 -23.15 1.54 -4.07
N SER A 123 -24.32 2.02 -4.48
CA SER A 123 -25.66 1.37 -4.50
C SER A 123 -26.30 0.95 -3.16
N SER A 124 -25.54 0.65 -2.10
CA SER A 124 -26.11 0.18 -0.83
C SER A 124 -25.30 0.51 0.42
N SER A 125 -24.22 1.30 0.28
CA SER A 125 -23.37 1.75 1.38
C SER A 125 -22.88 0.58 2.26
N HIS A 126 -22.26 -0.42 1.64
CA HIS A 126 -21.71 -1.56 2.36
C HIS A 126 -20.44 -1.18 3.13
N GLY A 127 -20.14 -1.95 4.18
CA GLY A 127 -18.87 -1.83 4.89
C GLY A 127 -18.29 -3.18 5.27
N ALA A 128 -17.02 -3.18 5.63
CA ALA A 128 -16.37 -4.29 6.28
C ALA A 128 -15.45 -3.77 7.38
N SER A 129 -15.33 -4.51 8.47
CA SER A 129 -14.31 -4.28 9.49
C SER A 129 -13.32 -5.43 9.51
N ALA A 130 -12.09 -5.14 9.89
CA ALA A 130 -11.08 -6.14 10.18
C ALA A 130 -10.23 -5.72 11.37
N CYS A 131 -9.71 -6.71 12.11
CA CYS A 131 -8.70 -6.48 13.12
C CYS A 131 -7.70 -7.63 13.25
N VAL A 132 -6.51 -7.29 13.76
CA VAL A 132 -5.44 -8.24 14.09
C VAL A 132 -4.95 -7.95 15.50
N ILE A 133 -4.89 -8.97 16.34
CA ILE A 133 -4.38 -8.90 17.71
C ILE A 133 -3.00 -9.55 17.80
N ARG A 134 -2.05 -8.85 18.41
CA ARG A 134 -0.71 -9.36 18.76
C ARG A 134 -0.39 -9.12 20.23
N ASP A 135 0.36 -10.03 20.84
CA ASP A 135 0.83 -9.87 22.21
C ASP A 135 2.06 -8.95 22.35
N TYR A 136 2.57 -8.81 23.57
CA TYR A 136 3.77 -8.01 23.91
C TYR A 136 5.08 -8.54 23.32
N GLN A 137 5.09 -9.76 22.78
CA GLN A 137 6.24 -10.32 22.04
C GLN A 137 6.08 -10.10 20.53
N GLY A 138 4.95 -9.53 20.10
CA GLY A 138 4.58 -9.39 18.70
C GLY A 138 4.03 -10.68 18.07
N CYS A 139 3.77 -11.71 18.87
CA CYS A 139 3.18 -12.95 18.40
C CYS A 139 1.70 -12.72 18.05
N PHE A 140 1.28 -13.34 16.95
CA PHE A 140 -0.11 -13.31 16.51
C PHE A 140 -1.01 -14.08 17.48
N LEU A 141 -2.09 -13.46 17.95
CA LEU A 141 -3.09 -14.07 18.82
C LEU A 141 -4.39 -14.41 18.07
N GLY A 142 -4.79 -13.56 17.12
CA GLY A 142 -6.03 -13.75 16.38
C GLY A 142 -6.32 -12.62 15.41
N ALA A 143 -7.26 -12.87 14.51
CA ALA A 143 -7.80 -11.86 13.60
C ALA A 143 -9.30 -12.11 13.41
N GLN A 144 -10.04 -11.05 13.12
CA GLN A 144 -11.46 -11.10 12.80
C GLN A 144 -11.74 -10.17 11.62
N ALA A 145 -12.67 -10.58 10.76
CA ALA A 145 -13.24 -9.72 9.73
C ALA A 145 -14.77 -9.89 9.72
N MET A 146 -15.50 -8.79 9.53
CA MET A 146 -16.96 -8.78 9.50
C MET A 146 -17.46 -7.94 8.33
N TRP A 147 -18.58 -8.36 7.74
CA TRP A 147 -19.28 -7.65 6.68
C TRP A 147 -20.52 -6.94 7.23
N TYR A 148 -20.80 -5.76 6.69
CA TYR A 148 -21.94 -4.92 7.05
C TYR A 148 -22.74 -4.56 5.79
N GLU A 149 -24.02 -4.88 5.81
CA GLU A 149 -24.95 -4.52 4.72
C GLU A 149 -25.14 -3.00 4.62
N HIS A 150 -25.05 -2.29 5.74
CA HIS A 150 -25.22 -0.86 5.80
C HIS A 150 -24.17 -0.22 6.72
N CYS A 151 -23.46 0.76 6.17
CA CYS A 151 -22.48 1.58 6.85
C CYS A 151 -22.70 3.03 6.42
N LEU A 152 -22.54 3.99 7.33
CA LEU A 152 -22.88 5.38 7.05
C LEU A 152 -21.85 6.05 6.11
N ASP A 153 -20.58 5.93 6.47
CA ASP A 153 -19.44 6.49 5.76
C ASP A 153 -18.15 5.77 6.20
N ALA A 154 -17.02 6.17 5.63
CA ALA A 154 -15.72 5.58 5.94
C ALA A 154 -15.31 5.78 7.41
N CYS A 155 -15.56 6.96 8.01
CA CYS A 155 -15.20 7.21 9.41
C CYS A 155 -16.04 6.37 10.38
N ALA A 156 -17.32 6.15 10.07
CA ALA A 156 -18.20 5.26 10.82
C ALA A 156 -17.78 3.80 10.68
N ALA A 157 -17.32 3.38 9.49
CA ALA A 157 -16.78 2.04 9.27
C ALA A 157 -15.56 1.78 10.15
N GLU A 158 -14.65 2.76 10.24
CA GLU A 158 -13.47 2.72 11.11
C GLU A 158 -13.85 2.64 12.60
N ALA A 159 -14.83 3.43 13.03
CA ALA A 159 -15.34 3.37 14.39
C ALA A 159 -15.95 1.99 14.72
N VAL A 160 -16.63 1.39 13.75
CA VAL A 160 -17.15 0.01 13.85
C VAL A 160 -16.00 -1.00 13.94
N ALA A 161 -14.94 -0.86 13.16
CA ALA A 161 -13.78 -1.73 13.24
C ALA A 161 -13.06 -1.64 14.59
N CYS A 162 -12.88 -0.44 15.13
CA CYS A 162 -12.38 -0.19 16.48
C CYS A 162 -13.24 -0.89 17.56
N ARG A 163 -14.57 -0.81 17.45
CA ARG A 163 -15.50 -1.49 18.36
C ARG A 163 -15.36 -3.01 18.27
N ASP A 164 -15.40 -3.57 17.06
CA ASP A 164 -15.34 -5.02 16.84
C ASP A 164 -14.01 -5.59 17.33
N ALA A 165 -12.90 -4.86 17.09
CA ALA A 165 -11.58 -5.15 17.62
C ALA A 165 -11.56 -5.30 19.16
N LEU A 166 -12.21 -4.39 19.88
CA LEU A 166 -12.30 -4.44 21.34
C LEU A 166 -13.21 -5.57 21.84
N VAL A 167 -14.32 -5.82 21.14
CA VAL A 167 -15.21 -6.96 21.44
C VAL A 167 -14.45 -8.28 21.25
N PHE A 168 -13.71 -8.41 20.16
CA PHE A 168 -12.89 -9.58 19.86
C PHE A 168 -11.77 -9.75 20.91
N ALA A 169 -11.05 -8.69 21.27
CA ALA A 169 -10.04 -8.75 22.32
C ALA A 169 -10.61 -9.20 23.68
N ARG A 170 -11.81 -8.72 24.02
CA ARG A 170 -12.52 -9.12 25.24
C ARG A 170 -12.90 -10.61 25.23
N GLN A 171 -13.26 -11.19 24.09
CA GLN A 171 -13.54 -12.63 23.96
C GLN A 171 -12.30 -13.50 24.26
N TYR A 172 -11.10 -12.97 24.02
CA TYR A 172 -9.83 -13.59 24.40
C TYR A 172 -9.41 -13.32 25.86
N GLY A 173 -10.28 -12.71 26.66
CA GLY A 173 -10.00 -12.40 28.07
C GLY A 173 -8.98 -11.28 28.26
N VAL A 174 -8.69 -10.50 27.22
CA VAL A 174 -7.73 -9.40 27.32
C VAL A 174 -8.36 -8.20 28.01
N GLN A 175 -7.64 -7.65 28.99
CA GLN A 175 -8.10 -6.49 29.78
C GLN A 175 -7.41 -5.18 29.35
N ASN A 176 -6.18 -5.25 28.86
CA ASN A 176 -5.40 -4.08 28.46
C ASN A 176 -5.09 -4.14 26.96
N VAL A 177 -5.60 -3.18 26.20
CA VAL A 177 -5.49 -3.13 24.74
C VAL A 177 -4.91 -1.78 24.31
N HIS A 178 -3.86 -1.82 23.49
CA HIS A 178 -3.48 -0.70 22.63
C HIS A 178 -4.21 -0.87 21.31
N LEU A 179 -5.25 -0.06 21.07
CA LEU A 179 -5.97 -0.04 19.82
C LEU A 179 -5.31 0.95 18.86
N GLU A 180 -5.05 0.52 17.62
CA GLU A 180 -4.48 1.35 16.56
C GLU A 180 -5.42 1.33 15.34
N THR A 181 -5.75 2.52 14.83
CA THR A 181 -6.48 2.77 13.58
C THR A 181 -5.71 3.82 12.78
N ASP A 182 -5.78 3.78 11.46
CA ASP A 182 -5.20 4.80 10.57
C ASP A 182 -6.18 5.97 10.31
N CYS A 183 -7.39 5.92 10.86
CA CYS A 183 -8.40 6.96 10.75
C CYS A 183 -8.08 8.16 11.67
N LEU A 184 -7.30 9.11 11.15
CA LEU A 184 -6.94 10.32 11.90
C LEU A 184 -8.15 11.13 12.38
N GLU A 185 -9.22 11.18 11.59
CA GLU A 185 -10.48 11.86 11.95
C GLU A 185 -11.09 11.24 13.21
N LEU A 186 -11.19 9.92 13.26
CA LEU A 186 -11.70 9.18 14.43
C LEU A 186 -10.84 9.41 15.67
N VAL A 187 -9.51 9.38 15.53
CA VAL A 187 -8.57 9.65 16.64
C VAL A 187 -8.79 11.06 17.21
N GLN A 188 -8.98 12.05 16.34
CA GLN A 188 -9.27 13.43 16.77
C GLN A 188 -10.62 13.58 17.46
N LEU A 189 -11.65 12.86 17.00
CA LEU A 189 -12.96 12.85 17.64
C LEU A 189 -12.89 12.23 19.05
N TRP A 190 -12.13 11.15 19.21
CA TRP A 190 -11.91 10.51 20.52
C TRP A 190 -11.24 11.44 21.52
N GLY A 191 -10.16 12.12 21.13
CA GLY A 191 -9.45 13.04 22.03
C GLY A 191 -10.29 14.23 22.51
N LYS A 192 -11.32 14.63 21.76
CA LYS A 192 -12.25 15.69 22.18
C LYS A 192 -13.23 15.22 23.26
N LEU A 193 -13.58 13.93 23.31
CA LEU A 193 -14.46 13.36 24.34
C LEU A 193 -13.79 13.33 25.72
N GLU A 194 -12.47 13.15 25.79
CA GLU A 194 -11.73 13.13 27.06
C GLU A 194 -11.57 14.51 27.71
N THR A 195 -11.87 15.58 26.96
CA THR A 195 -11.76 16.98 27.43
C THR A 195 -13.09 17.61 27.81
N GLN A 196 -14.19 16.85 27.77
CA GLN A 196 -15.53 17.23 28.22
C GLN A 196 -15.90 16.52 29.52
#